data_AF-A0A7W7QSE2-F1
#
_entry.id   AF-A0A7W7QSE2-F1
#
_cell.length_a   1.000
_cell.length_b   1.000
_cell.length_c   1.000
_cell.angle_alpha   90.00
_cell.angle_beta   90.00
_cell.angle_gamma   90.00
#
_symmetry.space_group_name_H-M   'P 1'
#
loop_
_entity.id
_entity.type
_entity.pdbx_description
1 polymer ?
#
loop_
_entity_poly.entity_id
_entity_poly.type
_entity_poly.pdbx_seq_one_letter_code
_entity_poly.pdbx_strand_id
1 'polypeptide(L)'
;MEGLQRQIATLVGRAQDEDGLVMVEYAAEGLRELELHPKAMRLSSGELAERIKALVHEASEDLRGQLEEVMGGAFGERDNPLRMIDDPEEALGRVKEAEATYDRTFQDVMGELDRIRRRLEL
;
A
#
# COMPACT_ATOMS: atom_id res chain seq x y z
N MET A 1 -17.76 1.61 -1.53
CA MET A 1 -16.65 2.57 -1.34
C MET A 1 -16.60 3.13 0.08
N GLU A 2 -17.69 3.66 0.67
CA GLU A 2 -17.64 4.26 2.03
C GLU A 2 -17.25 3.31 3.19
N GLY A 3 -17.58 2.01 3.08
CA GLY A 3 -17.22 1.03 4.12
C GLY A 3 -15.71 0.81 4.22
N LEU A 4 -15.04 0.70 3.08
CA LEU A 4 -13.59 0.50 2.99
C LEU A 4 -12.82 1.73 3.49
N GLN A 5 -13.25 2.93 3.10
CA GLN A 5 -12.65 4.18 3.61
C GLN A 5 -12.77 4.32 5.13
N ARG A 6 -13.92 3.94 5.70
CA ARG A 6 -14.11 3.92 7.16
C ARG A 6 -13.21 2.88 7.84
N GLN A 7 -13.06 1.69 7.25
CA GLN A 7 -12.16 0.67 7.79
C GLN A 7 -10.70 1.12 7.79
N ILE A 8 -10.22 1.66 6.67
CA ILE A 8 -8.85 2.18 6.55
C ILE A 8 -8.61 3.31 7.55
N ALA A 9 -9.57 4.21 7.73
CA ALA A 9 -9.46 5.32 8.68
C ALA A 9 -9.42 4.87 10.16
N THR A 10 -9.82 3.63 10.46
CA THR A 10 -9.77 3.06 11.82
C THR A 10 -8.58 2.14 12.06
N LEU A 11 -7.77 1.86 11.03
CA LEU A 11 -6.58 1.03 11.18
C LEU A 11 -5.55 1.72 12.06
N VAL A 12 -4.92 0.93 12.93
CA VAL A 12 -3.80 1.35 13.75
C VAL A 12 -2.77 0.25 13.78
N GLY A 13 -1.53 0.61 13.50
CA GLY A 13 -0.40 -0.25 13.75
C GLY A 13 0.02 -0.18 15.22
N ARG A 14 0.41 -1.30 15.79
CA ARG A 14 0.78 -1.39 17.20
C ARG A 14 2.12 -2.08 17.37
N ALA A 15 2.93 -1.56 18.28
CA ALA A 15 4.16 -2.22 18.70
C ALA A 15 4.35 -2.06 20.21
N GLN A 16 4.98 -3.07 20.82
CA GLN A 16 5.31 -3.08 22.23
C GLN A 16 6.67 -3.75 22.42
N ASP A 17 7.49 -3.24 23.35
CA ASP A 17 8.75 -3.94 23.66
C ASP A 17 8.50 -5.28 24.37
N GLU A 18 9.51 -6.14 24.34
CA GLU A 18 9.43 -7.50 24.92
C GLU A 18 9.05 -7.50 26.41
N ASP A 19 9.41 -6.43 27.12
CA ASP A 19 9.21 -6.28 28.56
C ASP A 19 7.85 -5.64 28.91
N GLY A 20 7.07 -5.22 27.92
CA GLY A 20 5.82 -4.48 28.10
C GLY A 20 5.99 -3.09 28.72
N LEU A 21 7.18 -2.51 28.61
CA LEU A 21 7.55 -1.24 29.25
C LEU A 21 7.24 -0.03 28.37
N VAL A 22 7.24 -0.20 27.05
CA VAL A 22 6.90 0.84 26.07
C VAL A 22 5.93 0.27 25.07
N MET A 23 4.85 1.00 24.80
CA MET A 23 3.85 0.67 23.77
C MET A 23 3.63 1.88 22.87
N VAL A 24 3.48 1.63 21.58
CA VAL A 24 3.23 2.64 20.56
C VAL A 24 2.01 2.23 19.72
N GLU A 25 1.10 3.18 19.51
CA GLU A 25 0.09 3.09 18.46
C GLU A 25 0.36 4.13 17.37
N TYR A 26 0.35 3.68 16.12
CA TYR A 26 0.54 4.52 14.93
C TYR A 26 -0.69 4.45 14.03
N ALA A 27 -1.19 5.61 13.62
CA ALA A 27 -2.36 5.77 12.77
C ALA A 27 -2.01 6.52 11.48
N ALA A 28 -2.97 6.70 10.58
CA ALA A 28 -2.75 7.42 9.33
C ALA A 28 -2.33 8.88 9.53
N GLU A 29 -2.77 9.50 10.63
CA GLU A 29 -2.36 10.85 11.05
C GLU A 29 -0.98 10.91 11.72
N GLY A 30 -0.34 9.76 11.98
CA GLY A 30 0.96 9.63 12.64
C GLY A 30 0.89 8.95 14.00
N LEU A 31 1.77 9.35 14.92
CA LEU A 31 1.80 8.80 16.28
C LEU A 31 0.50 9.13 17.03
N ARG A 32 -0.27 8.10 17.38
CA ARG A 32 -1.55 8.24 18.08
C ARG A 32 -1.39 8.12 19.58
N GLU A 33 -0.63 7.12 20.04
CA GLU A 33 -0.44 6.85 21.46
C GLU A 33 0.99 6.37 21.73
N LEU A 34 1.54 6.81 22.87
CA LEU A 34 2.82 6.37 23.41
C LEU A 34 2.64 6.18 24.92
N GLU A 35 2.69 4.93 25.37
CA GLU A 35 2.64 4.59 26.79
C GLU A 35 4.03 4.19 27.29
N LEU A 36 4.45 4.80 28.39
CA LEU A 36 5.72 4.53 29.05
C LEU A 36 5.48 4.05 30.48
N HIS A 37 5.82 2.80 30.75
CA HIS A 37 5.77 2.28 32.10
C HIS A 37 6.82 3.01 32.98
N PRO A 38 6.55 3.27 34.28
CA PRO A 38 7.51 3.95 35.16
C PRO A 38 8.90 3.28 35.27
N LYS A 39 8.99 1.98 34.95
CA LYS A 39 10.27 1.26 34.85
C LYS A 39 11.07 1.63 33.60
N ALA A 40 10.42 1.92 32.46
CA ALA A 40 11.07 2.40 31.24
C ALA A 40 11.82 3.73 31.51
N MET A 41 11.24 4.60 32.33
CA MET A 41 11.84 5.88 32.74
C MET A 41 13.10 5.72 33.61
N ARG A 42 13.40 4.51 34.09
CA ARG A 42 14.65 4.20 34.80
C ARG A 42 15.78 3.79 33.87
N LEU A 43 15.48 3.52 32.60
CA LEU A 43 16.49 3.28 31.58
C LEU A 43 17.28 4.58 31.33
N SER A 44 18.46 4.44 30.74
CA SER A 44 19.17 5.62 30.26
C SER A 44 18.34 6.33 29.18
N SER A 45 18.43 7.65 29.10
CA SER A 45 17.69 8.43 28.09
C SER A 45 18.02 8.00 26.66
N GLY A 46 19.26 7.60 26.40
CA GLY A 46 19.68 7.06 25.10
C GLY A 46 19.02 5.73 24.78
N GLU A 47 19.04 4.80 25.73
CA GLU A 47 18.40 3.48 25.56
C GLU A 47 16.88 3.61 25.36
N LEU A 48 16.22 4.47 26.14
CA LEU A 48 14.79 4.73 25.99
C LEU A 48 14.49 5.35 24.61
N ALA A 49 15.31 6.28 24.13
CA ALA A 49 15.13 6.89 22.82
C ALA A 49 15.29 5.88 21.68
N GLU A 50 16.27 4.97 21.75
CA GLU A 50 16.42 3.90 20.76
C GLU A 50 15.21 2.95 20.77
N ARG A 51 14.75 2.53 21.96
CA ARG A 51 13.55 1.68 22.08
C ARG A 51 12.31 2.33 21.46
N ILE A 52 12.06 3.60 21.78
CA ILE A 52 10.90 4.33 21.22
C ILE A 52 11.00 4.41 19.70
N LYS A 53 12.17 4.75 19.13
CA LYS A 53 12.35 4.82 17.68
C LYS A 53 12.08 3.47 17.00
N ALA A 54 12.57 2.38 17.58
CA ALA A 54 12.34 1.04 17.08
C ALA A 54 10.84 0.71 17.07
N LEU A 55 10.14 0.95 18.19
CA LEU A 55 8.72 0.67 18.29
C LEU A 55 7.85 1.56 17.40
N VAL A 56 8.21 2.83 17.21
CA VAL A 56 7.52 3.69 16.25
C VAL A 56 7.68 3.15 14.82
N HIS A 57 8.88 2.68 14.46
CA HIS A 57 9.09 2.07 13.16
C HIS A 57 8.28 0.79 13.00
N GLU A 58 8.31 -0.11 13.99
CA GLU A 58 7.54 -1.36 13.97
C GLU A 58 6.03 -1.10 13.88
N ALA A 59 5.49 -0.15 14.66
CA ALA A 59 4.08 0.22 14.60
C ALA A 59 3.72 0.81 13.23
N SER A 60 4.62 1.57 12.59
CA SER A 60 4.38 2.09 11.24
C SER A 60 4.37 0.98 10.17
N GLU A 61 5.23 -0.02 10.31
CA GLU A 61 5.30 -1.18 9.42
C GLU A 61 4.07 -2.09 9.61
N ASP A 62 3.62 -2.29 10.85
CA ASP A 62 2.39 -3.01 11.16
C ASP A 62 1.16 -2.33 10.53
N LEU A 63 1.07 -0.99 10.62
CA LEU A 63 0.01 -0.23 9.94
C LEU A 63 0.06 -0.44 8.42
N ARG A 64 1.25 -0.39 7.81
CA ARG A 64 1.41 -0.63 6.37
C ARG A 64 0.97 -2.03 5.99
N GLY A 65 1.38 -3.05 6.74
CA GLY A 65 0.98 -4.44 6.51
C GLY A 65 -0.54 -4.64 6.60
N GLN A 66 -1.17 -4.08 7.63
CA GLN A 66 -2.63 -4.11 7.76
C GLN A 66 -3.34 -3.40 6.59
N LEU A 67 -2.80 -2.26 6.14
CA LEU A 67 -3.33 -1.53 4.99
C LEU A 67 -3.24 -2.35 3.70
N GLU A 68 -2.09 -3.00 3.46
CA GLU A 68 -1.89 -3.89 2.33
C GLU A 68 -2.86 -5.08 2.34
N GLU A 69 -3.10 -5.68 3.52
CA GLU A 69 -4.04 -6.80 3.68
C GLU A 69 -5.48 -6.37 3.35
N VAL A 70 -5.91 -5.22 3.88
CA VAL A 70 -7.25 -4.67 3.63
C VAL A 70 -7.43 -4.32 2.15
N MET A 71 -6.42 -3.74 1.51
CA MET A 71 -6.46 -3.39 0.09
C MET A 71 -6.39 -4.64 -0.82
N GLY A 72 -5.55 -5.61 -0.48
CA GLY A 72 -5.43 -6.89 -1.18
C GLY A 72 -6.71 -7.71 -1.10
N GLY A 73 -7.40 -7.71 0.05
CA GLY A 73 -8.71 -8.35 0.20
C GLY A 73 -9.84 -7.68 -0.60
N ALA A 74 -9.76 -6.36 -0.79
CA ALA A 74 -10.80 -5.59 -1.49
C ALA A 74 -10.64 -5.56 -3.02
N PHE A 75 -9.41 -5.49 -3.53
CA PHE A 75 -9.11 -5.37 -4.97
C PHE A 75 -8.55 -6.66 -5.59
N GLY A 76 -8.16 -7.64 -4.76
CA GLY A 76 -7.36 -8.79 -5.19
C GLY A 76 -5.87 -8.42 -5.25
N GLU A 77 -4.98 -9.38 -4.91
CA GLU A 77 -3.52 -9.16 -4.86
C GLU A 77 -2.92 -8.58 -6.15
N ARG A 78 -3.56 -8.85 -7.31
CA ARG A 78 -3.09 -8.37 -8.61
C ARG A 78 -3.39 -6.90 -8.87
N ASP A 79 -4.43 -6.32 -8.28
CA ASP A 79 -4.88 -4.94 -8.57
C ASP A 79 -4.70 -4.00 -7.36
N ASN A 80 -3.88 -4.38 -6.38
CA ASN A 80 -3.59 -3.54 -5.21
C ASN A 80 -2.76 -2.30 -5.62
N PRO A 81 -3.28 -1.07 -5.49
CA PRO A 81 -2.58 0.17 -5.86
C PRO A 81 -1.29 0.41 -5.06
N LEU A 82 -1.20 -0.11 -3.83
CA LEU A 82 -0.01 0.08 -2.97
C LEU A 82 1.18 -0.72 -3.48
N ARG A 83 0.97 -1.95 -3.96
CA ARG A 83 2.02 -2.77 -4.59
C ARG A 83 2.60 -2.12 -5.84
N MET A 84 1.77 -1.41 -6.61
CA MET A 84 2.22 -0.64 -7.77
C MET A 84 3.16 0.53 -7.42
N ILE A 85 3.09 1.03 -6.19
CA ILE A 85 3.95 2.13 -5.72
C ILE A 85 5.29 1.57 -5.20
N ASP A 86 5.26 0.43 -4.53
CA ASP A 86 6.48 -0.20 -3.99
C ASP A 86 7.33 -0.90 -5.06
N ASP A 87 6.75 -1.32 -6.20
CA ASP A 87 7.47 -1.99 -7.29
C ASP A 87 7.26 -1.30 -8.67
N PRO A 88 7.99 -0.20 -8.93
CA PRO A 88 7.82 0.60 -10.15
C PRO A 88 8.18 -0.14 -11.45
N GLU A 89 9.02 -1.19 -11.38
CA GLU A 89 9.35 -2.01 -12.55
C GLU A 89 8.18 -2.89 -12.99
N GLU A 90 7.45 -3.49 -12.04
CA GLU A 90 6.24 -4.27 -12.35
C GLU A 90 5.15 -3.37 -12.94
N ALA A 91 4.97 -2.17 -12.39
CA ALA A 91 4.03 -1.17 -12.90
C ALA A 91 4.35 -0.78 -14.35
N LEU A 92 5.62 -0.54 -14.69
CA LEU A 92 6.07 -0.26 -16.06
C LEU A 92 5.83 -1.42 -17.02
N GLY A 93 6.01 -2.67 -16.56
CA GLY A 93 5.71 -3.86 -17.34
C GLY A 93 4.25 -3.92 -17.78
N ARG A 94 3.32 -3.61 -16.87
CA ARG A 94 1.88 -3.62 -17.16
C ARG A 94 1.43 -2.49 -18.07
N VAL A 95 2.03 -1.29 -17.95
CA VAL A 95 1.76 -0.18 -18.88
C VAL A 95 2.14 -0.58 -20.31
N LYS A 96 3.30 -1.22 -20.49
CA LYS A 96 3.73 -1.73 -21.81
C LYS A 96 2.80 -2.82 -22.36
N GLU A 97 2.29 -3.70 -21.49
CA GLU A 97 1.37 -4.76 -21.90
C GLU A 97 -0.02 -4.20 -22.32
N ALA A 98 -0.49 -3.17 -21.60
CA ALA A 98 -1.68 -2.42 -21.97
C ALA A 98 -1.51 -1.66 -23.29
N GLU A 99 -0.35 -1.02 -23.49
CA GLU A 99 0.01 -0.33 -24.74
C GLU A 99 0.05 -1.30 -25.93
N ALA A 100 0.69 -2.46 -25.76
CA ALA A 100 0.75 -3.50 -26.80
C ALA A 100 -0.64 -4.07 -27.17
N THR A 101 -1.54 -4.17 -26.19
CA THR A 101 -2.92 -4.63 -26.41
C THR A 101 -3.75 -3.55 -27.12
N TYR A 102 -3.57 -2.29 -26.74
CA TYR A 102 -4.21 -1.15 -27.38
C TYR A 102 -3.79 -1.02 -28.86
N ASP A 103 -2.48 -1.09 -29.13
CA ASP A 103 -1.93 -1.01 -30.49
C ASP A 103 -2.45 -2.10 -31.41
N ARG A 104 -2.54 -3.34 -30.90
CA ARG A 104 -3.11 -4.47 -31.67
C ARG A 104 -4.58 -4.22 -32.00
N THR A 105 -5.36 -3.79 -31.02
CA THR A 105 -6.78 -3.51 -31.20
C THR A 105 -6.99 -2.36 -32.21
N PHE A 106 -6.15 -1.33 -32.14
CA PHE A 106 -6.20 -0.21 -33.08
C PHE A 106 -5.83 -0.64 -34.50
N GLN A 107 -4.80 -1.47 -34.67
CA GLN A 107 -4.43 -2.04 -35.97
C GLN A 107 -5.54 -2.91 -36.55
N ASP A 108 -6.21 -3.71 -35.72
CA ASP A 108 -7.34 -4.55 -36.15
C ASP A 108 -8.52 -3.68 -36.64
N VAL A 109 -8.87 -2.62 -35.91
CA VAL A 109 -9.94 -1.68 -36.31
C VAL A 109 -9.61 -0.97 -37.62
N MET A 110 -8.37 -0.49 -37.77
CA MET A 110 -7.95 0.17 -39.02
C MET A 110 -7.91 -0.81 -40.20
N GLY A 111 -7.52 -2.07 -39.96
CA GLY A 111 -7.56 -3.14 -40.96
C GLY A 111 -8.97 -3.50 -41.42
N GLU A 112 -9.95 -3.48 -40.50
CA GLU A 112 -11.36 -3.65 -40.86
C GLU A 112 -11.92 -2.47 -41.65
N LEU A 113 -11.59 -1.23 -41.28
CA LEU A 113 -11.99 -0.04 -42.03
C LEU A 113 -11.46 -0.07 -43.47
N ASP A 114 -10.22 -0.50 -43.66
CA ASP A 114 -9.60 -0.67 -44.99
C ASP A 114 -10.24 -1.79 -45.83
N ARG A 115 -10.78 -2.84 -45.19
CA ARG A 115 -11.57 -3.87 -45.88
C ARG A 115 -12.93 -3.33 -46.30
N ILE A 116 -13.61 -2.57 -45.43
CA ILE A 116 -14.91 -1.96 -45.75
C ILE A 116 -14.76 -0.99 -46.92
N ARG A 117 -13.72 -0.15 -46.89
CA ARG A 117 -13.43 0.81 -47.97
C ARG A 117 -13.20 0.13 -49.32
N ARG A 118 -12.37 -0.93 -49.38
CA ARG A 118 -12.15 -1.72 -50.61
C ARG A 118 -13.40 -2.41 -51.14
N ARG A 119 -14.38 -2.70 -50.27
CA ARG A 119 -15.65 -3.32 -50.65
C ARG A 119 -16.67 -2.31 -51.20
N LEU A 120 -16.48 -1.02 -50.90
CA LEU A 120 -17.29 0.10 -51.39
C LEU A 120 -16.70 0.77 -52.65
N GLU A 121 -15.41 0.52 -52.95
CA GLU A 121 -14.71 0.97 -54.17
C GLU A 121 -14.80 -0.07 -55.33
N LEU A 122 -15.68 -1.08 -55.21
CA LEU A 122 -16.16 -1.98 -56.27
C LEU A 122 -17.64 -1.70 -56.56
#